data_AF-A0AAV9G5Y4-F1
#
_entry.id   AF-A0AAV9G5Y4-F1
#
_cell.length_a   1.000
_cell.length_b   1.000
_cell.length_c   1.000
_cell.angle_alpha   90.00
_cell.angle_beta   90.00
_cell.angle_gamma   90.00
#
_symmetry.space_group_name_H-M   'P 1'
#
loop_
_entity.id
_entity.type
_entity.pdbx_description
1 polymer ?
#
loop_
_entity_poly.entity_id
_entity_poly.type
_entity_poly.pdbx_seq_one_letter_code
_entity_poly.pdbx_strand_id
1 'polypeptide(L)'
;MRAISVLPFAAVATAQANASPWGQCGGMAFNGPTVCPSGHVCTIYNPYYAQCIPGAATTTPSQTTTTPSTPSTTLPTTALTTTLSTITTTPKPLSSTTSPFPSTPTTLIPPNLWIRAVSTPHFHHYLQPGPLPHLPALLLPPSPSTPGAGQFQLSPSGQLTLTPSSSSSSGPLYLHVENPTDKTQRKLRTWFSTEENKYGKFAFQGDTLVWGVEEIARPNKAAFLVCERGGVFVNTGAFLYETPEGCWDHTIHSYGGSLAD
;
A
#
# COMPACT_ATOMS: atom_id res chain seq x y z
N MET A 1 10.76 -68.68 -23.14
CA MET A 1 11.47 -67.74 -22.26
C MET A 1 11.27 -66.33 -22.81
N ARG A 2 10.43 -65.49 -22.18
CA ARG A 2 10.21 -64.09 -22.58
C ARG A 2 11.17 -63.21 -21.79
N ALA A 3 12.12 -62.59 -22.47
CA ALA A 3 13.08 -61.67 -21.87
C ALA A 3 12.40 -60.29 -21.68
N ILE A 4 12.32 -59.83 -20.43
CA ILE A 4 11.87 -58.48 -20.08
C ILE A 4 13.10 -57.59 -20.12
N SER A 5 13.15 -56.66 -21.07
CA SER A 5 14.22 -55.68 -21.21
C SER A 5 13.91 -54.47 -20.32
N VAL A 6 14.76 -54.23 -19.33
CA VAL A 6 14.66 -53.09 -18.40
C VAL A 6 15.59 -51.98 -18.90
N LEU A 7 15.03 -50.84 -19.32
CA LEU A 7 15.81 -49.64 -19.64
C LEU A 7 16.23 -48.91 -18.35
N PRO A 8 17.48 -48.42 -18.26
CA PRO A 8 17.92 -47.61 -17.11
C PRO A 8 17.36 -46.19 -17.22
N PHE A 9 16.69 -45.73 -16.17
CA PHE A 9 16.32 -44.32 -15.99
C PHE A 9 17.56 -43.53 -15.54
N ALA A 10 18.05 -42.63 -16.39
CA ALA A 10 19.08 -41.66 -16.04
C ALA A 10 18.44 -40.49 -15.27
N ALA A 11 18.87 -40.27 -14.02
CA ALA A 11 18.48 -39.11 -13.23
C ALA A 11 19.28 -37.88 -13.69
N VAL A 12 18.59 -36.87 -14.23
CA VAL A 12 19.18 -35.57 -14.56
C VAL A 12 19.28 -34.76 -13.27
N ALA A 13 20.49 -34.57 -12.75
CA ALA A 13 20.76 -33.64 -11.66
C ALA A 13 20.86 -32.21 -12.23
N THR A 14 19.84 -31.38 -12.03
CA THR A 14 19.91 -29.94 -12.32
C THR A 14 20.74 -29.26 -11.25
N ALA A 15 22.00 -28.93 -11.55
CA ALA A 15 22.80 -28.06 -10.70
C ALA A 15 22.13 -26.68 -10.61
N GLN A 16 21.62 -26.31 -9.44
CA GLN A 16 21.12 -24.95 -9.20
C GLN A 16 22.34 -24.03 -9.13
N ALA A 17 22.60 -23.29 -10.21
CA ALA A 17 23.59 -22.22 -10.19
C ALA A 17 23.12 -21.12 -9.20
N ASN A 18 24.05 -20.46 -8.53
CA ASN A 18 23.74 -19.23 -7.80
C ASN A 18 23.64 -18.06 -8.80
N ALA A 19 22.84 -17.05 -8.47
CA ALA A 19 22.82 -15.79 -9.20
C ALA A 19 24.18 -15.08 -9.08
N SER A 20 24.51 -14.24 -10.05
CA SER A 20 25.68 -13.36 -9.94
C SER A 20 25.44 -12.28 -8.88
N PRO A 21 26.50 -11.74 -8.24
CA PRO A 21 26.41 -10.46 -7.55
C PRO A 21 25.76 -9.41 -8.47
N TRP A 22 24.78 -8.66 -7.98
CA TRP A 22 23.98 -7.72 -8.77
C TRP A 22 23.16 -8.35 -9.91
N GLY A 23 23.10 -9.68 -9.97
CA GLY A 23 22.30 -10.43 -10.93
C GLY A 23 20.85 -10.55 -10.51
N GLN A 24 19.97 -10.89 -11.46
CA GLN A 24 18.57 -11.18 -11.16
C GLN A 24 18.46 -12.49 -10.38
N CYS A 25 17.65 -12.48 -9.32
CA CYS A 25 17.41 -13.61 -8.43
C CYS A 25 15.92 -13.91 -8.21
N GLY A 26 15.02 -13.23 -8.92
CA GLY A 26 13.59 -13.43 -8.78
C GLY A 26 12.75 -12.56 -9.72
N GLY A 27 11.46 -12.86 -9.76
CA GLY A 27 10.46 -12.22 -10.62
C GLY A 27 9.41 -13.22 -11.14
N MET A 28 8.19 -12.75 -11.40
CA MET A 28 6.99 -13.52 -11.78
C MET A 28 7.18 -14.41 -13.02
N ALA A 29 8.17 -14.14 -13.86
CA ALA A 29 8.51 -14.96 -15.03
C ALA A 29 9.99 -15.39 -15.07
N PHE A 30 10.73 -15.23 -13.97
CA PHE A 30 12.15 -15.52 -13.91
C PHE A 30 12.40 -17.02 -13.65
N ASN A 31 12.96 -17.72 -14.63
CA ASN A 31 13.34 -19.13 -14.54
C ASN A 31 14.84 -19.34 -14.22
N GLY A 32 15.53 -18.26 -13.81
CA GLY A 32 16.95 -18.29 -13.50
C GLY A 32 17.24 -18.60 -12.02
N PRO A 33 18.50 -18.47 -11.61
CA PRO A 33 18.93 -18.84 -10.27
C PRO A 33 18.34 -17.91 -9.21
N THR A 34 17.62 -18.46 -8.22
CA THR A 34 16.95 -17.65 -7.18
C THR A 34 17.79 -17.42 -5.91
N VAL A 35 18.93 -18.09 -5.81
CA VAL A 35 19.82 -18.03 -4.65
C VAL A 35 20.98 -17.08 -4.95
N CYS A 36 21.15 -16.07 -4.11
CA CYS A 36 22.28 -15.14 -4.21
C CYS A 36 23.57 -15.75 -3.66
N PRO A 37 24.74 -15.32 -4.17
CA PRO A 37 26.02 -15.77 -3.66
C PRO A 37 26.25 -15.22 -2.25
N SER A 38 27.17 -15.83 -1.50
CA SER A 38 27.46 -15.43 -0.12
C SER A 38 27.72 -13.91 0.00
N GLY A 39 27.18 -13.29 1.05
CA GLY A 39 27.25 -11.84 1.26
C GLY A 39 26.28 -11.00 0.43
N HIS A 40 25.38 -11.63 -0.35
CA HIS A 40 24.33 -10.95 -1.10
C HIS A 40 22.94 -11.50 -0.75
N VAL A 41 21.94 -10.63 -0.76
CA VAL A 41 20.54 -10.96 -0.46
C VAL A 41 19.69 -10.65 -1.68
N CYS A 42 18.73 -11.52 -1.98
CA CYS A 42 17.80 -11.31 -3.09
C CYS A 42 16.76 -10.27 -2.70
N THR A 43 16.88 -9.06 -3.23
CA THR A 43 15.96 -7.95 -2.95
C THR A 43 15.02 -7.76 -4.13
N ILE A 44 13.72 -7.86 -3.87
CA ILE A 44 12.67 -7.67 -4.88
C ILE A 44 12.50 -6.17 -5.12
N TYR A 45 12.60 -5.73 -6.38
CA TYR A 45 12.37 -4.34 -6.79
C TYR A 45 10.97 -4.14 -7.36
N ASN A 46 10.49 -5.12 -8.11
CA ASN A 46 9.15 -5.16 -8.66
C ASN A 46 8.70 -6.62 -8.86
N PRO A 47 7.42 -6.89 -9.16
CA PRO A 47 6.92 -8.27 -9.30
C PRO A 47 7.64 -9.11 -10.35
N TYR A 48 8.31 -8.49 -11.32
CA TYR A 48 9.01 -9.15 -12.42
C TYR A 48 10.53 -9.22 -12.22
N TYR A 49 11.07 -8.56 -11.18
CA TYR A 49 12.52 -8.40 -11.00
C TYR A 49 12.94 -8.29 -9.54
N ALA A 50 13.86 -9.15 -9.13
CA ALA A 50 14.61 -9.10 -7.88
C ALA A 50 16.12 -9.21 -8.16
N GLN A 51 16.96 -8.49 -7.42
CA GLN A 51 18.42 -8.43 -7.63
C GLN A 51 19.20 -8.86 -6.39
N CYS A 52 20.33 -9.53 -6.59
CA CYS A 52 21.28 -9.83 -5.52
C CYS A 52 22.09 -8.59 -5.14
N ILE A 53 21.82 -7.98 -4.00
CA ILE A 53 22.59 -6.82 -3.50
C ILE A 53 23.40 -7.19 -2.25
N PRO A 54 24.54 -6.52 -1.98
CA PRO A 54 25.34 -6.76 -0.79
C PRO A 54 24.50 -6.57 0.49
N GLY A 55 24.48 -7.59 1.34
CA GLY A 55 23.73 -7.60 2.59
C GLY A 55 24.09 -8.83 3.40
N ALA A 56 24.13 -8.70 4.73
CA ALA A 56 24.52 -9.80 5.61
C ALA A 56 23.50 -10.95 5.49
N ALA A 57 23.90 -12.03 4.81
CA ALA A 57 23.10 -13.24 4.70
C ALA A 57 22.95 -13.89 6.09
N THR A 58 21.79 -13.72 6.73
CA THR A 58 21.42 -14.59 7.86
C THR A 58 20.90 -15.89 7.26
N THR A 59 21.70 -16.95 7.36
CA THR A 59 21.34 -18.31 6.98
C THR A 59 20.04 -18.73 7.66
N THR A 60 18.96 -18.94 6.89
CA THR A 60 17.74 -19.60 7.38
C THR A 60 17.55 -20.92 6.61
N PRO A 61 17.26 -22.04 7.29
CA PRO A 61 17.19 -23.36 6.65
C PRO A 61 15.96 -23.51 5.74
N SER A 62 16.13 -24.32 4.70
CA SER A 62 15.09 -24.78 3.78
C SER A 62 13.94 -25.46 4.52
N GLN A 63 12.71 -24.92 4.40
CA GLN A 63 11.51 -25.59 4.88
C GLN A 63 10.90 -26.46 3.77
N THR A 64 10.71 -27.73 4.11
CA THR A 64 10.15 -28.81 3.30
C THR A 64 8.64 -28.62 3.13
N THR A 65 8.16 -28.70 1.90
CA THR A 65 6.74 -28.64 1.53
C THR A 65 6.03 -29.94 1.93
N THR A 66 5.14 -29.89 2.92
CA THR A 66 4.16 -30.95 3.19
C THR A 66 2.77 -30.50 2.73
N THR A 67 2.21 -31.25 1.79
CA THR A 67 0.84 -31.18 1.25
C THR A 67 -0.22 -31.45 2.32
N PRO A 68 -1.30 -30.66 2.42
CA PRO A 68 -2.50 -31.05 3.16
C PRO A 68 -3.48 -31.81 2.27
N SER A 69 -3.82 -33.03 2.70
CA SER A 69 -4.89 -33.86 2.18
C SER A 69 -6.27 -33.40 2.70
N THR A 70 -7.27 -33.47 1.82
CA THR A 70 -8.71 -33.29 2.08
C THR A 70 -9.25 -34.36 3.04
N PRO A 71 -10.31 -34.02 3.79
CA PRO A 71 -11.49 -34.89 3.73
C PRO A 71 -12.79 -34.11 3.49
N SER A 72 -13.63 -34.72 2.66
CA SER A 72 -15.02 -34.34 2.37
C SER A 72 -15.91 -34.47 3.59
N THR A 73 -16.89 -33.57 3.75
CA THR A 73 -18.10 -33.81 4.55
C THR A 73 -19.28 -33.10 3.90
N THR A 74 -20.33 -33.87 3.66
CA THR A 74 -21.56 -33.56 2.91
C THR A 74 -22.69 -33.07 3.80
N LEU A 75 -23.30 -31.92 3.43
CA LEU A 75 -24.72 -31.49 3.53
C LEU A 75 -25.44 -31.44 4.92
N PRO A 76 -26.45 -30.57 5.15
CA PRO A 76 -27.59 -30.33 4.24
C PRO A 76 -28.03 -28.89 3.94
N THR A 77 -28.74 -28.82 2.82
CA THR A 77 -29.52 -27.74 2.22
C THR A 77 -30.59 -27.17 3.13
N THR A 78 -30.72 -25.84 3.20
CA THR A 78 -32.01 -25.20 3.49
C THR A 78 -32.17 -23.98 2.58
N ALA A 79 -33.03 -24.15 1.58
CA ALA A 79 -33.46 -23.12 0.67
C ALA A 79 -34.48 -22.21 1.37
N LEU A 80 -34.30 -20.89 1.26
CA LEU A 80 -35.36 -19.94 1.53
C LEU A 80 -35.54 -19.04 0.31
N THR A 81 -36.66 -19.31 -0.35
CA THR A 81 -37.32 -18.62 -1.44
C THR A 81 -37.74 -17.22 -0.98
N THR A 82 -37.45 -16.18 -1.75
CA THR A 82 -38.27 -14.96 -1.71
C THR A 82 -38.40 -14.40 -3.12
N THR A 83 -39.65 -14.07 -3.42
CA THR A 83 -40.31 -13.96 -4.72
C THR A 83 -39.84 -12.78 -5.57
N LEU A 84 -39.58 -13.08 -6.84
CA LEU A 84 -39.35 -12.15 -7.93
C LEU A 84 -40.68 -11.48 -8.32
N SER A 85 -40.79 -10.17 -8.14
CA SER A 85 -41.85 -9.35 -8.74
C SER A 85 -41.27 -8.57 -9.92
N THR A 86 -41.53 -9.08 -11.12
CA THR A 86 -41.35 -8.41 -12.40
C THR A 86 -42.30 -7.23 -12.55
N ILE A 87 -41.75 -6.02 -12.66
CA ILE A 87 -42.44 -4.89 -13.31
C ILE A 87 -41.69 -4.50 -14.57
N THR A 88 -42.37 -4.75 -15.67
CA THR A 88 -41.99 -4.52 -17.06
C THR A 88 -42.17 -3.05 -17.39
N THR A 89 -41.08 -2.30 -17.58
CA THR A 89 -41.10 -1.05 -18.36
C THR A 89 -39.79 -0.89 -19.14
N THR A 90 -39.88 -1.24 -20.43
CA THR A 90 -39.32 -0.58 -21.62
C THR A 90 -37.91 0.07 -21.52
N PRO A 91 -36.93 -0.34 -22.36
CA PRO A 91 -35.54 0.11 -22.23
C PRO A 91 -35.35 1.52 -22.81
N LYS A 92 -34.80 2.42 -21.99
CA LYS A 92 -34.14 3.64 -22.46
C LYS A 92 -32.64 3.46 -22.20
N PRO A 93 -31.74 3.60 -23.19
CA PRO A 93 -30.32 3.43 -22.96
C PRO A 93 -29.82 4.67 -22.22
N LEU A 94 -29.33 4.50 -20.99
CA LEU A 94 -28.56 5.54 -20.33
C LEU A 94 -27.39 4.94 -19.56
N SER A 95 -26.22 5.38 -20.00
CA SER A 95 -24.88 5.02 -19.56
C SER A 95 -24.59 5.40 -18.10
N SER A 96 -23.49 4.80 -17.62
CA SER A 96 -22.65 5.11 -16.46
C SER A 96 -23.22 4.84 -15.06
N THR A 97 -22.83 3.68 -14.53
CA THR A 97 -22.58 3.44 -13.10
C THR A 97 -21.77 4.60 -12.51
N THR A 98 -22.44 5.47 -11.75
CA THR A 98 -21.79 6.59 -11.05
C THR A 98 -21.19 6.06 -9.77
N SER A 99 -19.86 6.12 -9.68
CA SER A 99 -19.10 5.80 -8.46
C SER A 99 -19.26 6.92 -7.43
N PRO A 100 -19.41 6.64 -6.12
CA PRO A 100 -19.62 7.67 -5.09
C PRO A 100 -18.36 8.47 -4.72
N PHE A 101 -17.23 8.26 -5.41
CA PHE A 101 -16.01 9.01 -5.12
C PHE A 101 -16.05 10.41 -5.74
N PRO A 102 -15.72 11.48 -4.98
CA PRO A 102 -15.50 12.79 -5.57
C PRO A 102 -14.40 12.66 -6.63
N SER A 103 -14.68 13.12 -7.84
CA SER A 103 -13.73 13.09 -8.96
C SER A 103 -12.50 13.91 -8.62
N THR A 104 -11.38 13.27 -8.27
CA THR A 104 -10.11 13.95 -7.96
C THR A 104 -9.57 14.69 -9.19
N PRO A 105 -9.00 15.89 -9.07
CA PRO A 105 -8.48 16.62 -10.21
C PRO A 105 -7.24 15.91 -10.74
N THR A 106 -7.09 15.87 -12.06
CA THR A 106 -5.92 15.30 -12.73
C THR A 106 -4.74 16.25 -12.83
N THR A 107 -5.02 17.56 -12.74
CA THR A 107 -4.03 18.62 -12.87
C THR A 107 -3.94 19.41 -11.57
N LEU A 108 -2.73 19.75 -11.16
CA LEU A 108 -2.50 20.52 -9.95
C LEU A 108 -3.10 21.92 -10.11
N ILE A 109 -3.89 22.34 -9.11
CA ILE A 109 -4.48 23.68 -9.07
C ILE A 109 -3.66 24.49 -8.05
N PRO A 110 -2.87 25.49 -8.47
CA PRO A 110 -2.12 26.33 -7.54
C PRO A 110 -3.06 27.05 -6.55
N PRO A 111 -2.69 27.23 -5.27
CA PRO A 111 -1.39 26.92 -4.66
C PRO A 111 -1.31 25.52 -4.01
N ASN A 112 -2.15 24.56 -4.43
CA ASN A 112 -2.15 23.23 -3.83
C ASN A 112 -0.87 22.44 -4.16
N LEU A 113 -0.65 21.36 -3.40
CA LEU A 113 0.42 20.39 -3.59
C LEU A 113 -0.16 18.97 -3.65
N TRP A 114 0.48 18.09 -4.40
CA TRP A 114 0.29 16.66 -4.20
C TRP A 114 1.07 16.20 -2.96
N ILE A 115 0.65 15.12 -2.30
CA ILE A 115 1.46 14.46 -1.29
C ILE A 115 1.60 13.00 -1.69
N ARG A 116 2.83 12.50 -1.78
CA ARG A 116 3.12 11.16 -2.27
C ARG A 116 4.21 10.44 -1.49
N ALA A 117 4.20 9.11 -1.52
CA ALA A 117 5.28 8.30 -0.98
C ALA A 117 6.45 8.21 -1.98
N VAL A 118 7.67 8.23 -1.44
CA VAL A 118 8.93 8.28 -2.22
C VAL A 118 9.77 7.01 -2.13
N SER A 119 9.23 5.95 -1.53
CA SER A 119 9.88 4.65 -1.41
C SER A 119 8.92 3.51 -1.74
N THR A 120 9.47 2.36 -2.14
CA THR A 120 8.71 1.12 -2.33
C THR A 120 8.18 0.57 -0.99
N PRO A 121 7.06 -0.19 -0.99
CA PRO A 121 6.25 -0.62 -2.14
C PRO A 121 5.26 0.42 -2.67
N HIS A 122 5.06 1.54 -1.96
CA HIS A 122 4.07 2.57 -2.30
C HIS A 122 4.66 3.77 -3.07
N PHE A 123 5.73 3.54 -3.83
CA PHE A 123 6.39 4.60 -4.60
C PHE A 123 5.39 5.23 -5.57
N HIS A 124 5.29 6.57 -5.57
CA HIS A 124 4.34 7.30 -6.43
C HIS A 124 2.86 7.01 -6.11
N HIS A 125 2.56 6.52 -4.91
CA HIS A 125 1.18 6.54 -4.41
C HIS A 125 0.90 7.91 -3.79
N TYR A 126 -0.32 8.40 -3.98
CA TYR A 126 -0.74 9.73 -3.56
C TYR A 126 -1.75 9.68 -2.43
N LEU A 127 -1.63 10.63 -1.50
CA LEU A 127 -2.51 10.76 -0.37
C LEU A 127 -3.93 11.12 -0.85
N GLN A 128 -4.90 10.36 -0.37
CA GLN A 128 -6.30 10.48 -0.73
C GLN A 128 -7.19 10.26 0.50
N PRO A 129 -8.43 10.77 0.48
CA PRO A 129 -9.39 10.48 1.54
C PRO A 129 -9.74 8.99 1.59
N GLY A 130 -9.99 8.50 2.81
CA GLY A 130 -10.53 7.15 3.02
C GLY A 130 -11.94 7.00 2.45
N PRO A 131 -12.40 5.76 2.20
CA PRO A 131 -13.68 5.50 1.53
C PRO A 131 -14.89 5.81 2.40
N LEU A 132 -14.72 5.94 3.71
CA LEU A 132 -15.74 6.35 4.66
C LEU A 132 -15.15 7.34 5.69
N PRO A 133 -15.99 8.16 6.33
CA PRO A 133 -15.58 8.97 7.47
C PRO A 133 -14.90 8.10 8.54
N HIS A 134 -13.84 8.61 9.15
CA HIS A 134 -13.06 7.95 10.21
C HIS A 134 -12.28 6.68 9.80
N LEU A 135 -12.36 6.25 8.54
CA LEU A 135 -11.42 5.28 8.00
C LEU A 135 -10.07 5.94 7.70
N PRO A 136 -8.98 5.15 7.67
CA PRO A 136 -7.66 5.69 7.43
C PRO A 136 -7.61 6.47 6.12
N ALA A 137 -6.87 7.58 6.09
CA ALA A 137 -6.42 8.16 4.84
C ALA A 137 -5.65 7.10 4.03
N LEU A 138 -5.65 7.21 2.71
CA LEU A 138 -5.05 6.20 1.84
C LEU A 138 -3.90 6.77 1.01
N LEU A 139 -2.92 5.93 0.73
CA LEU A 139 -1.90 6.13 -0.30
C LEU A 139 -2.18 5.19 -1.47
N LEU A 140 -2.76 5.74 -2.54
CA LEU A 140 -3.19 4.98 -3.71
C LEU A 140 -2.41 5.40 -4.96
N PRO A 141 -2.07 4.46 -5.86
CA PRO A 141 -1.46 4.81 -7.13
C PRO A 141 -2.48 5.53 -8.02
N PRO A 142 -2.04 6.42 -8.93
CA PRO A 142 -2.89 6.87 -10.01
C PRO A 142 -3.33 5.66 -10.86
N SER A 143 -4.60 5.64 -11.28
CA SER A 143 -5.18 4.57 -12.08
C SER A 143 -5.79 5.13 -13.36
N PRO A 144 -5.89 4.38 -14.47
CA PRO A 144 -6.65 4.81 -15.64
C PRO A 144 -8.10 5.22 -15.31
N SER A 145 -8.70 4.59 -14.29
CA SER A 145 -10.05 4.91 -13.80
C SER A 145 -10.08 6.12 -12.84
N THR A 146 -8.94 6.45 -12.23
CA THR A 146 -8.80 7.50 -11.23
C THR A 146 -7.42 8.15 -11.38
N PRO A 147 -7.22 8.93 -12.46
CA PRO A 147 -5.91 9.49 -12.80
C PRO A 147 -5.50 10.68 -11.91
N GLY A 148 -6.44 11.21 -11.12
CA GLY A 148 -6.20 12.30 -10.19
C GLY A 148 -5.83 11.85 -8.78
N ALA A 149 -5.46 12.82 -7.95
CA ALA A 149 -5.10 12.59 -6.55
C ALA A 149 -5.67 13.68 -5.62
N GLY A 150 -5.49 13.50 -4.30
CA GLY A 150 -5.80 14.54 -3.34
C GLY A 150 -4.87 15.75 -3.50
N GLN A 151 -5.42 16.95 -3.46
CA GLN A 151 -4.67 18.21 -3.51
C GLN A 151 -4.71 18.89 -2.15
N PHE A 152 -3.54 19.25 -1.64
CA PHE A 152 -3.38 19.67 -0.25
C PHE A 152 -2.80 21.07 -0.10
N GLN A 153 -3.19 21.74 0.98
CA GLN A 153 -2.55 22.95 1.48
C GLN A 153 -2.17 22.75 2.94
N LEU A 154 -1.07 23.37 3.36
CA LEU A 154 -0.67 23.41 4.75
C LEU A 154 -0.93 24.81 5.32
N SER A 155 -1.78 24.90 6.34
CA SER A 155 -2.04 26.17 7.02
C SER A 155 -0.89 26.58 7.94
N PRO A 156 -0.72 27.89 8.25
CA PRO A 156 0.22 28.34 9.27
C PRO A 156 -0.06 27.80 10.68
N SER A 157 -1.30 27.38 10.96
CA SER A 157 -1.69 26.74 12.22
C SER A 157 -1.24 25.27 12.32
N GLY A 158 -0.70 24.70 11.26
CA GLY A 158 -0.23 23.31 11.19
C GLY A 158 -1.31 22.31 10.80
N GLN A 159 -2.34 22.76 10.08
CA GLN A 159 -3.40 21.91 9.56
C GLN A 159 -3.13 21.56 8.10
N LEU A 160 -3.18 20.28 7.75
CA LEU A 160 -3.11 19.83 6.37
C LEU A 160 -4.54 19.66 5.83
N THR A 161 -4.91 20.48 4.85
CA THR A 161 -6.27 20.50 4.29
C THR A 161 -6.29 19.92 2.89
N LEU A 162 -7.25 19.04 2.63
CA LEU A 162 -7.63 18.57 1.31
C LEU A 162 -8.63 19.56 0.70
N THR A 163 -8.28 20.09 -0.47
CA THR A 163 -9.16 20.96 -1.26
C THR A 163 -10.06 20.08 -2.13
N PRO A 164 -11.40 20.15 -1.98
CA PRO A 164 -12.29 19.35 -2.82
C PRO A 164 -12.24 19.81 -4.28
N SER A 165 -12.43 18.86 -5.18
CA SER A 165 -11.93 18.91 -6.56
C SER A 165 -12.72 19.82 -7.51
N SER A 166 -13.88 20.33 -7.10
CA SER A 166 -14.67 21.28 -7.90
C SER A 166 -15.87 21.75 -7.07
N SER A 167 -15.91 23.03 -6.68
CA SER A 167 -17.12 23.80 -6.30
C SER A 167 -18.18 23.12 -5.42
N SER A 168 -17.83 22.07 -4.68
CA SER A 168 -18.70 21.49 -3.68
C SER A 168 -18.75 22.47 -2.53
N SER A 169 -19.95 22.88 -2.13
CA SER A 169 -20.21 23.74 -0.97
C SER A 169 -19.71 23.16 0.36
N SER A 170 -19.19 21.93 0.36
CA SER A 170 -18.43 21.36 1.46
C SER A 170 -17.08 22.05 1.56
N GLY A 171 -16.80 22.65 2.71
CA GLY A 171 -15.50 23.26 3.02
C GLY A 171 -14.32 22.28 2.98
N PRO A 172 -13.09 22.75 3.28
CA PRO A 172 -11.91 21.90 3.27
C PRO A 172 -12.05 20.72 4.24
N LEU A 173 -11.41 19.60 3.91
CA LEU A 173 -11.27 18.47 4.83
C LEU A 173 -9.89 18.49 5.47
N TYR A 174 -9.84 18.40 6.79
CA TYR A 174 -8.61 18.40 7.58
C TYR A 174 -8.11 16.97 7.76
N LEU A 175 -6.82 16.72 7.52
CA LEU A 175 -6.19 15.46 7.90
C LEU A 175 -6.02 15.44 9.42
N HIS A 176 -6.66 14.48 10.05
CA HIS A 176 -6.57 14.22 11.47
C HIS A 176 -5.53 13.16 11.76
N VAL A 177 -4.88 13.27 12.91
CA VAL A 177 -4.14 12.19 13.58
C VAL A 177 -4.82 11.87 14.90
N GLU A 178 -4.85 10.60 15.25
CA GLU A 178 -5.40 10.10 16.50
C GLU A 178 -4.74 10.73 17.73
N ASN A 179 -5.57 11.07 18.72
CA ASN A 179 -5.14 11.33 20.08
C ASN A 179 -5.31 10.05 20.91
N PRO A 180 -4.28 9.21 21.04
CA PRO A 180 -4.42 7.94 21.73
C PRO A 180 -4.46 8.15 23.25
N THR A 181 -5.18 7.29 23.97
CA THR A 181 -5.07 7.23 25.43
C THR A 181 -3.70 6.71 25.86
N ASP A 182 -3.17 5.71 25.14
CA ASP A 182 -1.80 5.21 25.32
C ASP A 182 -0.83 6.01 24.45
N LYS A 183 0.01 6.84 25.10
CA LYS A 183 1.01 7.67 24.43
C LYS A 183 2.21 6.89 23.91
N THR A 184 2.30 5.59 24.20
CA THR A 184 3.35 4.70 23.71
C THR A 184 2.95 3.92 22.45
N GLN A 185 1.69 4.04 22.01
CA GLN A 185 1.18 3.37 20.82
C GLN A 185 2.01 3.71 19.57
N ARG A 186 2.48 2.67 18.88
CA ARG A 186 3.40 2.77 17.71
C ARG A 186 2.76 3.31 16.44
N LYS A 187 1.47 3.10 16.27
CA LYS A 187 0.72 3.39 15.03
C LYS A 187 -0.49 4.26 15.34
N LEU A 188 -0.50 5.51 14.89
CA LEU A 188 -1.65 6.41 15.09
C LEU A 188 -2.47 6.50 13.81
N ARG A 189 -3.78 6.27 13.89
CA ARG A 189 -4.65 6.40 12.71
C ARG A 189 -4.70 7.84 12.19
N THR A 190 -4.87 7.99 10.89
CA THR A 190 -5.13 9.29 10.26
C THR A 190 -6.45 9.25 9.49
N TRP A 191 -7.26 10.30 9.47
CA TRP A 191 -8.53 10.31 8.70
C TRP A 191 -8.88 11.74 8.29
N PHE A 192 -9.86 11.92 7.41
CA PHE A 192 -10.33 13.25 7.04
C PHE A 192 -11.60 13.64 7.80
N SER A 193 -11.66 14.89 8.25
CA SER A 193 -12.80 15.48 8.94
C SER A 193 -13.09 16.89 8.43
N THR A 194 -14.32 17.37 8.60
CA THR A 194 -14.70 18.77 8.33
C THR A 194 -14.29 19.73 9.45
N GLU A 195 -13.87 19.21 10.60
CA GLU A 195 -13.41 19.99 11.75
C GLU A 195 -11.88 20.03 11.79
N GLU A 196 -11.29 21.05 12.40
CA GLU A 196 -9.85 21.12 12.63
C GLU A 196 -9.39 20.08 13.66
N ASN A 197 -8.22 19.48 13.44
CA ASN A 197 -7.64 18.61 14.46
C ASN A 197 -6.92 19.45 15.52
N LYS A 198 -7.37 19.32 16.77
CA LYS A 198 -6.75 20.00 17.93
C LYS A 198 -5.52 19.27 18.49
N TYR A 199 -5.19 18.10 17.96
CA TYR A 199 -4.12 17.23 18.42
C TYR A 199 -2.98 17.11 17.41
N GLY A 200 -1.84 17.69 17.76
CA GLY A 200 -0.64 17.71 16.93
C GLY A 200 -0.72 18.69 15.76
N LYS A 201 0.39 18.82 15.05
CA LYS A 201 0.56 19.74 13.92
C LYS A 201 1.36 19.10 12.81
N PHE A 202 0.94 19.36 11.58
CA PHE A 202 1.72 19.09 10.39
C PHE A 202 2.65 20.26 10.08
N ALA A 203 3.78 19.95 9.46
CA ALA A 203 4.69 20.91 8.87
C ALA A 203 5.39 20.29 7.66
N PHE A 204 6.07 21.12 6.86
CA PHE A 204 7.04 20.65 5.88
C PHE A 204 8.46 20.94 6.38
N GLN A 205 9.35 19.94 6.27
CA GLN A 205 10.79 20.13 6.39
C GLN A 205 11.40 19.88 5.01
N GLY A 206 11.71 20.95 4.28
CA GLY A 206 11.92 20.86 2.84
C GLY A 206 10.61 20.48 2.15
N ASP A 207 10.61 19.38 1.41
CA ASP A 207 9.42 18.79 0.78
C ASP A 207 8.78 17.69 1.66
N THR A 208 9.45 17.25 2.73
CA THR A 208 9.00 16.12 3.53
C THR A 208 7.90 16.57 4.48
N LEU A 209 6.73 15.92 4.43
CA LEU A 209 5.67 16.14 5.41
C LEU A 209 6.12 15.55 6.75
N VAL A 210 5.97 16.34 7.80
CA VAL A 210 6.22 15.90 9.17
C VAL A 210 4.99 16.14 10.02
N TRP A 211 4.84 15.34 11.07
CA TRP A 211 3.81 15.54 12.09
C TRP A 211 4.42 15.47 13.48
N GLY A 212 3.89 16.23 14.43
CA GLY A 212 4.31 16.10 15.83
C GLY A 212 3.33 16.71 16.81
N VAL A 213 3.44 16.27 18.05
CA VAL A 213 2.72 16.76 19.22
C VAL A 213 3.68 16.75 20.41
N GLU A 214 3.45 17.61 21.41
CA GLU A 214 4.34 17.71 22.58
C GLU A 214 4.30 16.46 23.46
N GLU A 215 3.14 15.80 23.54
CA GLU A 215 2.91 14.63 24.41
C GLU A 215 3.57 13.33 23.93
N ILE A 216 3.94 13.24 22.65
CA ILE A 216 4.52 12.02 22.05
C ILE A 216 5.88 12.38 21.46
N ALA A 217 6.95 12.01 22.17
CA ALA A 217 8.31 12.16 21.67
C ALA A 217 8.54 11.17 20.52
N ARG A 218 8.83 11.71 19.32
CA ARG A 218 9.10 10.91 18.12
C ARG A 218 10.57 11.05 17.72
N PRO A 219 11.32 9.95 17.53
CA PRO A 219 12.69 10.02 17.06
C PRO A 219 12.78 10.56 15.63
N ASN A 220 11.76 10.28 14.81
CA ASN A 220 11.61 10.81 13.46
C ASN A 220 10.18 11.32 13.24
N LYS A 221 10.02 12.64 13.06
CA LYS A 221 8.70 13.26 12.79
C LYS A 221 8.19 13.03 11.37
N ALA A 222 9.05 12.62 10.44
CA ALA A 222 8.70 12.28 9.06
C ALA A 222 8.26 10.81 8.88
N ALA A 223 8.29 10.00 9.94
CA ALA A 223 7.97 8.58 9.83
C ALA A 223 6.46 8.34 9.70
N PHE A 224 6.03 7.81 8.57
CA PHE A 224 4.66 7.33 8.36
C PHE A 224 4.69 5.83 8.13
N LEU A 225 3.60 5.15 8.48
CA LEU A 225 3.35 3.78 8.07
C LEU A 225 2.31 3.79 6.98
N VAL A 226 2.54 2.97 5.97
CA VAL A 226 1.49 2.56 5.03
C VAL A 226 1.23 1.09 5.28
N CYS A 227 0.00 0.76 5.67
CA CYS A 227 -0.38 -0.61 5.96
C CYS A 227 -1.28 -1.19 4.87
N GLU A 228 -1.70 -2.44 5.04
CA GLU A 228 -2.60 -3.13 4.12
C GLU A 228 -3.71 -2.22 3.57
N ARG A 229 -3.95 -2.36 2.25
CA ARG A 229 -4.88 -1.51 1.47
C ARG A 229 -4.46 -0.04 1.35
N GLY A 230 -3.21 0.30 1.66
CA GLY A 230 -2.66 1.64 1.51
C GLY A 230 -3.02 2.59 2.66
N GLY A 231 -3.48 2.08 3.81
CA GLY A 231 -3.87 2.92 4.94
C GLY A 231 -2.67 3.67 5.52
N VAL A 232 -2.80 4.99 5.70
CA VAL A 232 -1.74 5.88 6.18
C VAL A 232 -1.87 6.11 7.69
N PHE A 233 -0.76 5.93 8.40
CA PHE A 233 -0.67 6.10 9.85
C PHE A 233 0.59 6.89 10.19
N VAL A 234 0.59 7.56 11.34
CA VAL A 234 1.83 8.13 11.88
C VAL A 234 2.58 7.03 12.62
N ASN A 235 3.87 6.86 12.31
CA ASN A 235 4.78 5.99 13.07
C ASN A 235 5.36 6.77 14.26
N THR A 236 5.08 6.37 15.50
CA THR A 236 5.71 6.97 16.68
C THR A 236 7.00 6.25 17.09
N GLY A 237 7.30 5.11 16.47
CA GLY A 237 8.48 4.29 16.73
C GLY A 237 9.71 4.68 15.91
N ALA A 238 10.70 3.79 15.93
CA ALA A 238 11.92 3.93 15.15
C ALA A 238 11.62 3.65 13.67
N PHE A 239 11.99 4.57 12.79
CA PHE A 239 11.79 4.41 11.35
C PHE A 239 12.68 3.27 10.82
N LEU A 240 12.11 2.34 10.05
CA LEU A 240 12.78 1.14 9.49
C LEU A 240 13.25 0.11 10.53
N TYR A 241 12.85 0.25 11.79
CA TYR A 241 13.19 -0.70 12.84
C TYR A 241 11.94 -1.02 13.65
N GLU A 242 11.60 -2.31 13.76
CA GLU A 242 10.34 -2.77 14.37
C GLU A 242 9.08 -2.22 13.67
N THR A 243 9.12 -2.08 12.34
CA THR A 243 7.93 -1.76 11.54
C THR A 243 6.85 -2.81 11.85
N PRO A 244 5.62 -2.40 12.24
CA PRO A 244 4.55 -3.35 12.53
C PRO A 244 4.25 -4.28 11.35
N GLU A 245 3.89 -5.52 11.65
CA GLU A 245 3.50 -6.50 10.62
C GLU A 245 2.35 -5.97 9.76
N GLY A 246 2.42 -6.22 8.44
CA GLY A 246 1.45 -5.72 7.47
C GLY A 246 1.56 -4.20 7.18
N CYS A 247 2.63 -3.56 7.65
CA CYS A 247 2.94 -2.16 7.38
C CYS A 247 4.35 -1.98 6.80
N TRP A 248 4.52 -0.89 6.05
CA TRP A 248 5.77 -0.43 5.49
C TRP A 248 6.07 0.98 5.99
N ASP A 249 7.31 1.23 6.37
CA ASP A 249 7.79 2.55 6.75
C ASP A 249 8.00 3.41 5.50
N HIS A 250 7.43 4.61 5.53
CA HIS A 250 7.51 5.59 4.47
C HIS A 250 7.77 6.99 5.01
N THR A 251 8.45 7.79 4.21
CA THR A 251 8.31 9.24 4.25
C THR A 251 7.37 9.65 3.12
N ILE A 252 6.60 10.72 3.35
CA ILE A 252 5.68 11.26 2.34
C ILE A 252 6.02 12.73 2.10
N HIS A 253 6.00 13.12 0.83
CA HIS A 253 6.61 14.36 0.35
C HIS A 253 5.59 15.16 -0.45
N SER A 254 5.66 16.48 -0.34
CA SER A 254 4.98 17.38 -1.26
C SER A 254 5.56 17.23 -2.66
N TYR A 255 4.70 17.23 -3.66
CA TYR A 255 5.09 17.22 -5.06
C TYR A 255 4.30 18.30 -5.82
N GLY A 256 5.03 19.17 -6.52
CA GLY A 256 4.48 20.33 -7.24
C GLY A 256 4.34 20.13 -8.76
N GLY A 257 4.44 18.89 -9.25
CA GLY A 257 4.27 18.60 -10.67
C GLY A 257 2.85 18.91 -11.17
N SER A 258 2.72 19.22 -12.46
CA SER A 258 1.43 19.56 -13.05
C SER A 258 0.44 18.39 -13.03
N LEU A 259 0.93 17.15 -13.05
CA LEU A 259 0.16 15.90 -13.01
C LEU A 259 0.67 15.02 -11.86
N ALA A 260 -0.16 14.07 -11.41
CA ALA A 260 0.32 12.93 -10.63
C ALA A 260 0.99 11.91 -11.58
N ASP A 261 2.14 11.36 -11.18
CA ASP A 261 3.04 10.50 -11.97
C ASP A 261 3.34 9.17 -11.28
#